data_AF-A0AAW8KTL8-F1
#
_entry.id   AF-A0AAW8KTL8-F1
#
_cell.length_a   1.000
_cell.length_b   1.000
_cell.length_c   1.000
_cell.angle_alpha   90.00
_cell.angle_beta   90.00
_cell.angle_gamma   90.00
#
_symmetry.space_group_name_H-M   'P 1'
#
loop_
_entity.id
_entity.type
_entity.pdbx_description
1 polymer ?
#
loop_
_entity_poly.entity_id
_entity_poly.type
_entity_poly.pdbx_seq_one_letter_code
_entity_poly.pdbx_strand_id
1 'polypeptide(L)' 'KLHWLVREYPFNHAHLIDLDVAVDFSQVTTPDDRVAVITTEPLTHNENWTAYQPGEMILFQHGQPIKKAITFVERL' A
#
# COMPACT_ATOMS: atom_id res chain seq x y z
N LYS A 1 5.13 -9.12 -8.05
CA LYS A 1 6.21 -8.25 -7.46
C LYS A 1 5.61 -7.54 -6.26
N LEU A 2 6.31 -7.20 -5.18
CA LEU A 2 5.61 -6.46 -4.10
C LEU A 2 5.14 -5.08 -4.60
N HIS A 3 3.98 -4.65 -4.15
CA HIS A 3 3.40 -3.33 -4.37
C HIS A 3 2.93 -2.77 -3.02
N TRP A 4 2.84 -1.46 -2.91
CA TRP A 4 2.26 -0.81 -1.75
C TRP A 4 1.50 0.46 -2.13
N LEU A 5 0.57 0.84 -1.26
CA LEU A 5 -0.03 2.16 -1.23
C LEU A 5 -0.29 2.57 0.21
N VAL A 6 -0.62 3.84 0.41
CA VAL A 6 -1.06 4.37 1.69
C VAL A 6 -2.46 4.92 1.49
N ARG A 7 -3.40 4.47 2.34
CA ARG A 7 -4.73 5.05 2.47
C ARG A 7 -4.74 5.98 3.67
N GLU A 8 -5.20 7.20 3.45
CA GLU A 8 -5.38 8.20 4.49
C GLU A 8 -6.60 9.06 4.15
N TYR A 9 -7.06 9.84 5.11
CA TYR A 9 -8.18 10.74 4.88
C TYR A 9 -7.88 11.77 3.78
N PRO A 10 -8.83 12.05 2.86
CA PRO A 10 -10.14 11.43 2.73
C PRO A 10 -10.06 10.01 2.13
N PHE A 11 -10.68 9.05 2.79
CA PHE A 11 -10.73 7.66 2.31
C PHE A 11 -11.68 7.53 1.12
N ASN A 12 -11.12 7.30 -0.06
CA ASN A 12 -11.89 7.01 -1.27
C ASN A 12 -12.40 5.55 -1.27
N HIS A 13 -13.45 5.29 -2.05
CA HIS A 13 -13.90 3.91 -2.31
C HIS A 13 -12.80 3.13 -3.04
N ALA A 14 -12.53 1.92 -2.57
CA ALA A 14 -11.58 0.99 -3.18
C ALA A 14 -12.33 0.00 -4.07
N HIS A 15 -12.03 -0.02 -5.36
CA HIS A 15 -12.68 -0.94 -6.31
C HIS A 15 -11.76 -2.12 -6.57
N LEU A 16 -12.13 -3.30 -6.09
CA LEU A 16 -11.32 -4.50 -6.22
C LEU A 16 -11.14 -4.89 -7.70
N ILE A 17 -9.98 -5.45 -8.05
CA ILE A 17 -9.68 -5.89 -9.41
C ILE A 17 -10.36 -7.23 -9.72
N ASP A 18 -10.34 -8.17 -8.77
CA ASP A 18 -10.81 -9.54 -9.00
C ASP A 18 -12.32 -9.74 -8.77
N LEU A 19 -12.94 -8.82 -8.04
CA LEU A 19 -14.35 -8.87 -7.69
C LEU A 19 -14.96 -7.51 -8.02
N ASP A 20 -16.14 -7.51 -8.64
CA ASP A 20 -16.92 -6.29 -8.90
C ASP A 20 -17.59 -5.78 -7.60
N VAL A 21 -16.75 -5.58 -6.58
CA VAL A 21 -17.11 -5.19 -5.22
C VAL A 21 -16.26 -3.98 -4.85
N ALA A 22 -16.94 -2.92 -4.43
CA ALA A 22 -16.31 -1.74 -3.88
C ALA A 22 -16.34 -1.82 -2.35
N VAL A 23 -15.22 -1.51 -1.70
CA VAL A 23 -15.12 -1.38 -0.25
C VAL A 23 -15.06 0.10 0.10
N ASP A 24 -16.03 0.56 0.90
CA ASP A 24 -16.07 1.91 1.45
C ASP A 24 -15.33 1.96 2.79
N PHE A 25 -14.09 2.48 2.77
CA PHE A 25 -13.28 2.61 3.98
C PHE A 25 -13.71 3.78 4.88
N SER A 26 -14.48 4.75 4.37
CA SER A 26 -14.89 5.92 5.14
C SER A 26 -15.81 5.57 6.32
N GLN A 27 -16.49 4.42 6.26
CA GLN A 27 -17.42 3.98 7.31
C GLN A 27 -16.74 3.42 8.56
N VAL A 28 -15.44 3.12 8.47
CA VAL A 28 -14.68 2.45 9.55
C VAL A 28 -13.38 3.18 9.90
N THR A 29 -13.20 4.39 9.38
CA THR A 29 -11.99 5.20 9.57
C THR A 29 -12.33 6.61 10.02
N THR A 30 -11.35 7.27 10.63
CA THR A 30 -11.37 8.65 11.10
C THR A 30 -10.38 9.49 10.30
N PRO A 31 -10.46 10.83 10.36
CA PRO A 31 -9.50 11.70 9.68
C PRO A 31 -8.03 11.48 10.09
N ASP A 32 -7.80 10.92 11.28
CA ASP A 32 -6.47 10.65 11.82
C ASP A 32 -5.92 9.27 11.43
N ASP A 33 -6.74 8.42 10.80
CA ASP A 33 -6.32 7.09 10.38
C ASP A 33 -5.45 7.13 9.12
N ARG A 34 -4.40 6.30 9.13
CA ARG A 34 -3.54 6.04 7.97
C ARG A 34 -3.14 4.56 7.94
N VAL A 35 -3.32 3.92 6.79
CA VAL A 35 -3.07 2.50 6.61
C VAL A 35 -2.13 2.28 5.42
N ALA A 36 -0.97 1.67 5.66
CA ALA A 36 -0.11 1.17 4.60
C ALA A 36 -0.57 -0.24 4.20
N VAL A 37 -0.79 -0.46 2.91
CA VAL A 37 -1.20 -1.75 2.35
C VAL A 37 -0.06 -2.27 1.49
N ILE A 38 0.38 -3.52 1.72
CA ILE A 38 1.48 -4.15 0.97
C ILE A 38 0.98 -5.50 0.45
N THR A 39 1.13 -5.74 -0.86
CA THR A 39 0.58 -6.92 -1.54
C THR A 39 1.52 -7.40 -2.65
N THR A 40 1.31 -8.62 -3.15
CA THR A 40 2.10 -9.19 -4.26
C THR A 40 1.64 -8.73 -5.64
N GLU A 41 0.44 -8.14 -5.75
CA GLU A 41 -0.12 -7.49 -6.94
C GLU A 41 -1.12 -6.41 -6.48
N PRO A 42 -1.36 -5.34 -7.26
CA PRO A 42 -2.39 -4.34 -6.94
C PRO A 42 -3.75 -5.00 -6.72
N LEU A 43 -4.48 -4.58 -5.69
CA LEU A 43 -5.83 -5.10 -5.40
C LEU A 43 -6.94 -4.24 -6.01
N THR A 44 -6.62 -3.00 -6.39
CA THR A 44 -7.58 -2.02 -6.89
C THR A 44 -7.05 -1.33 -8.13
N HIS A 45 -7.96 -0.97 -9.04
CA HIS A 45 -7.61 -0.31 -10.30
C HIS A 45 -7.78 1.22 -10.25
N ASN A 46 -8.45 1.73 -9.23
CA ASN A 46 -8.74 3.15 -9.03
C ASN A 46 -7.83 3.81 -7.98
N GLU A 47 -6.71 3.17 -7.63
CA GLU A 47 -5.71 3.70 -6.70
C GLU A 47 -4.29 3.58 -7.29
N ASN A 48 -3.39 4.44 -6.84
CA ASN A 48 -2.00 4.46 -7.30
C ASN A 48 -1.14 3.52 -6.46
N TRP A 49 -0.94 2.31 -6.95
CA TRP A 49 -0.03 1.33 -6.35
C TRP A 49 1.42 1.60 -6.79
N THR A 50 2.34 1.60 -5.83
CA THR A 50 3.78 1.72 -6.07
C THR A 50 4.43 0.35 -6.04
N ALA A 51 5.05 -0.07 -7.15
CA ALA A 51 5.80 -1.32 -7.21
C ALA A 51 7.15 -1.20 -6.45
N TYR A 52 7.50 -2.23 -5.71
CA TYR A 52 8.84 -2.38 -5.12
C TYR A 52 9.87 -2.65 -6.21
N GLN A 53 11.08 -2.14 -5.99
CA GLN A 53 12.26 -2.56 -6.75
C GLN A 53 12.87 -3.83 -6.13
N PRO A 54 13.50 -4.71 -6.92
CA PRO A 54 14.27 -5.84 -6.38
C PRO A 54 15.31 -5.35 -5.37
N GLY A 55 15.33 -5.95 -4.18
CA GLY A 55 16.22 -5.56 -3.08
C GLY A 55 15.75 -4.35 -2.27
N GLU A 56 14.64 -3.69 -2.63
CA GLU A 56 14.13 -2.55 -1.88
C GLU A 56 13.54 -2.97 -0.53
N MET A 57 13.96 -2.26 0.52
CA MET A 57 13.39 -2.31 1.87
C MET A 57 12.76 -0.96 2.18
N ILE A 58 11.52 -0.98 2.68
CA ILE A 58 10.80 0.23 3.10
C ILE A 58 10.41 0.07 4.56
N LEU A 59 10.76 1.07 5.38
CA LEU A 59 10.30 1.19 6.76
C LEU A 59 9.06 2.07 6.79
N PHE A 60 7.97 1.53 7.33
CA PHE A 60 6.74 2.27 7.56
C PHE A 60 6.58 2.58 9.05
N GLN A 61 6.16 3.80 9.36
CA GLN A 61 5.80 4.23 10.71
C GLN A 61 4.51 5.03 10.63
N HIS A 62 3.52 4.70 11.48
CA HIS A 62 2.19 5.31 11.46
C HIS A 62 1.56 5.33 10.06
N GLY A 63 1.71 4.22 9.30
CA GLY A 63 1.19 4.09 7.95
C GLY A 63 1.93 4.91 6.88
N GLN A 64 3.01 5.63 7.21
CA GLN A 64 3.78 6.43 6.26
C GLN A 64 5.15 5.79 5.98
N PRO A 65 5.64 5.75 4.73
CA PRO A 65 7.00 5.32 4.44
C PRO A 65 8.00 6.38 4.93
N ILE A 66 8.77 6.06 5.96
CA ILE A 66 9.74 6.99 6.56
C ILE A 66 11.17 6.76 6.09
N LYS A 67 11.47 5.59 5.52
CA LYS A 67 12.79 5.29 4.97
C LYS A 67 12.70 4.24 3.87
N LYS A 68 13.51 4.41 2.84
CA LYS A 68 13.75 3.43 1.78
C LYS A 68 15.24 3.13 1.69
N ALA A 69 15.58 1.88 1.43
CA ALA A 69 16.96 1.45 1.20
C ALA A 69 16.97 0.32 0.17
N ILE A 70 18.05 0.24 -0.62
CA ILE A 70 18.32 -0.95 -1.43
C ILE A 70 19.24 -1.86 -0.63
N THR A 71 18.84 -3.11 -0.52
CA THR A 71 19.58 -4.17 0.16
C THR A 71 20.12 -5.13 -0.87
N PHE A 72 21.36 -5.57 -0.64
CA PHE A 72 22.01 -6.59 -1.44
C PHE A 72 22.24 -7.79 -0.53
N VAL A 73 21.67 -8.93 -0.92
CA VAL A 73 21.99 -10.19 -0.26
C VAL A 73 23.18 -10.76 -1.03
N GLU A 74 24.39 -10.56 -0.50
CA GLU A 74 25.55 -11.30 -0.98
C GLU A 74 25.31 -12.78 -0.65
N ARG A 75 25.13 -13.61 -1.69
CA ARG A 75 25.12 -15.05 -1.51
C ARG A 75 26.54 -15.49 -1.16
N LEU A 76 26.70 -16.05 0.04
CA LEU A 76 27.90 -16.76 0.49
C LEU A 76 28.19 -17.98 -0.39
#